data_AF-A0A2A2J325-F1
#
_entry.id   AF-A0A2A2J325-F1
#
_cell.length_a   1.000
_cell.length_b   1.000
_cell.length_c   1.000
_cell.angle_alpha   90.00
_cell.angle_beta   90.00
_cell.angle_gamma   90.00
#
_symmetry.space_group_name_H-M   'P 1'
#
loop_
_entity.id
_entity.type
_entity.pdbx_description
1 polymer ?
#
loop_
_entity_poly.entity_id
_entity_poly.type
_entity_poly.pdbx_seq_one_letter_code
_entity_poly.pdbx_strand_id
1 'polypeptide(L)'
;MDPENDGFDYLFKIVLIGDMSVGKTSVVQRFKNGSFIDRQGTTIGVDFTMKTLVVDGKRVKLQIWDTGGQERFRTITQSYYRSANGIVLCYDITSPQSFQSLQRWIDDVSKFAAPNVIKLLIGTKCDLEEQRAINAEDAELLQRANGMFSFVETSSKSNVNVDNAFIDLATMLKRQYDQGYHETSPSESFHLGAGGSTPVGWNWHQRGVSHSRMTDLLLDPAIRTWVFLPIVVITFMIGVLRHYVTLLLMNKKKVELENVADGQYLLRSRLLRENGRFLPRSSFNARRQFLAAEDSGYLSKAMQRPSKGPNPMDPTQMTEMLKGNMMNMIPMIVVGGWINWTFSGFVTTRVPFPLTLKFKAMLQRGVDLVSLDSAWVSSASWYFLCMFGLRSIYTLVLGEENEADQSKAMEDQMTGAAISPQQDPKAAFKAEWEALQMYQHQFAL
;
A
#
# COMPACT_ATOMS: atom_id res chain seq x y z
N MET A 1 -38.07 -12.58 -5.84
CA MET A 1 -36.83 -12.75 -6.63
C MET A 1 -35.73 -12.21 -5.74
N ASP A 2 -34.97 -13.09 -5.10
CA ASP A 2 -33.89 -12.69 -4.19
C ASP A 2 -32.70 -12.14 -5.00
N PRO A 3 -32.15 -10.97 -4.65
CA PRO A 3 -31.06 -10.34 -5.39
C PRO A 3 -29.66 -10.90 -5.07
N GLU A 4 -29.54 -12.00 -4.30
CA GLU A 4 -28.25 -12.46 -3.73
C GLU A 4 -27.75 -13.83 -4.25
N ASN A 5 -28.16 -14.28 -5.44
CA ASN A 5 -27.49 -15.43 -6.05
C ASN A 5 -26.23 -14.97 -6.81
N ASP A 6 -25.13 -14.75 -6.08
CA ASP A 6 -23.80 -14.26 -6.53
C ASP A 6 -22.99 -15.29 -7.36
N GLY A 7 -23.68 -16.30 -7.92
CA GLY A 7 -23.08 -17.28 -8.82
C GLY A 7 -22.65 -16.64 -10.15
N PHE A 8 -21.50 -17.05 -10.65
CA PHE A 8 -20.99 -16.67 -11.97
C PHE A 8 -20.67 -17.92 -12.79
N ASP A 9 -20.83 -17.83 -14.10
CA ASP A 9 -20.48 -18.89 -15.05
C ASP A 9 -19.00 -18.83 -15.45
N TYR A 10 -18.44 -17.61 -15.55
CA TYR A 10 -17.05 -17.37 -15.93
C TYR A 10 -16.39 -16.36 -14.99
N LEU A 11 -15.09 -16.52 -14.75
CA LEU A 11 -14.26 -15.61 -13.97
C LEU A 11 -13.01 -15.27 -14.78
N PHE A 12 -12.78 -13.98 -15.02
CA PHE A 12 -11.61 -13.52 -15.77
C PHE A 12 -10.83 -12.45 -15.02
N LYS A 13 -9.51 -12.63 -14.96
CA LYS A 13 -8.54 -11.68 -14.43
C LYS A 13 -8.10 -10.70 -15.51
N ILE A 14 -8.34 -9.41 -15.28
CA ILE A 14 -8.00 -8.29 -16.17
C ILE A 14 -7.02 -7.37 -15.47
N VAL A 15 -5.94 -6.99 -16.15
CA VAL A 15 -4.96 -6.02 -15.61
C VAL A 15 -4.94 -4.78 -16.49
N LEU A 16 -5.09 -3.60 -15.88
CA LEU A 16 -4.96 -2.31 -16.57
C LEU A 16 -3.53 -1.79 -16.42
N ILE A 17 -2.93 -1.38 -17.53
CA ILE A 17 -1.58 -0.81 -17.58
C ILE A 17 -1.51 0.43 -18.47
N GLY A 18 -0.44 1.21 -18.29
CA GLY A 18 -0.23 2.50 -18.94
C GLY A 18 0.36 3.51 -17.96
N ASP A 19 0.78 4.65 -18.48
CA ASP A 19 1.46 5.68 -17.68
C ASP A 19 0.57 6.26 -16.57
N MET A 20 1.18 6.94 -15.61
CA MET A 20 0.45 7.68 -14.58
C MET A 20 -0.45 8.74 -15.24
N SER A 21 -1.61 9.04 -14.63
CA SER A 21 -2.54 10.10 -15.07
C SER A 21 -3.24 9.91 -16.43
N VAL A 22 -3.03 8.78 -17.12
CA VAL A 22 -3.79 8.40 -18.32
C VAL A 22 -5.24 7.99 -18.03
N GLY A 23 -5.73 8.07 -16.78
CA GLY A 23 -7.15 7.83 -16.49
C GLY A 23 -7.59 6.37 -16.31
N LYS A 24 -6.68 5.41 -16.09
CA LYS A 24 -7.02 4.00 -15.78
C LYS A 24 -8.02 3.87 -14.63
N THR A 25 -7.71 4.47 -13.48
CA THR A 25 -8.58 4.50 -12.29
C THR A 25 -9.96 5.08 -12.61
N SER A 26 -10.00 6.19 -13.38
CA SER A 26 -11.25 6.83 -13.77
C SER A 26 -12.12 5.93 -14.66
N VAL A 27 -11.50 5.18 -15.58
CA VAL A 27 -12.18 4.21 -16.44
C VAL A 27 -12.77 3.09 -15.60
N VAL A 28 -12.01 2.52 -14.64
CA VAL A 28 -12.49 1.46 -13.74
C VAL A 28 -13.60 1.96 -12.83
N GLN A 29 -13.46 3.16 -12.25
CA GLN A 29 -14.48 3.74 -11.37
C GLN A 29 -15.77 4.08 -12.13
N ARG A 30 -15.66 4.60 -13.35
CA ARG A 30 -16.83 4.85 -14.20
C ARG A 30 -17.52 3.54 -14.55
N PHE A 31 -16.75 2.53 -14.95
CA PHE A 31 -17.29 1.20 -15.21
C PHE A 31 -17.98 0.63 -13.96
N LYS A 32 -17.36 0.72 -12.78
CA LYS A 32 -17.91 0.12 -11.55
C LYS A 32 -19.16 0.82 -11.04
N ASN A 33 -19.08 2.13 -10.84
CA ASN A 33 -20.04 2.90 -10.05
C ASN A 33 -20.89 3.86 -10.90
N GLY A 34 -20.61 3.96 -12.20
CA GLY A 34 -21.23 4.97 -13.05
C GLY A 34 -20.85 6.41 -12.67
N SER A 35 -19.85 6.62 -11.80
CA SER A 35 -19.44 7.93 -11.29
C SER A 35 -18.05 8.35 -11.79
N PHE A 36 -17.82 9.66 -11.91
CA PHE A 36 -16.50 10.23 -12.22
C PHE A 36 -16.12 11.28 -11.18
N ILE A 37 -14.84 11.29 -10.80
CA ILE A 37 -14.26 12.25 -9.85
C ILE A 37 -13.22 13.07 -10.60
N ASP A 38 -13.43 14.38 -10.67
CA ASP A 38 -12.64 15.30 -11.51
C ASP A 38 -11.18 15.45 -11.05
N ARG A 39 -10.92 15.31 -9.75
CA ARG A 39 -9.58 15.35 -9.15
C ARG A 39 -9.26 14.05 -8.43
N GLN A 40 -9.06 12.98 -9.19
CA GLN A 40 -8.53 11.74 -8.63
C GLN A 40 -7.06 11.91 -8.24
N GLY A 41 -6.72 11.49 -7.01
CA GLY A 41 -5.33 11.41 -6.55
C GLY A 41 -4.54 10.35 -7.31
N THR A 42 -3.21 10.36 -7.17
CA THR A 42 -2.35 9.34 -7.78
C THR A 42 -2.60 7.97 -7.13
N THR A 43 -2.90 6.94 -7.93
CA THR A 43 -3.00 5.56 -7.42
C THR A 43 -1.66 5.10 -6.88
N ILE A 44 -1.62 4.76 -5.59
CA ILE A 44 -0.47 4.15 -4.92
C ILE A 44 -0.67 2.63 -4.94
N GLY A 45 0.22 1.89 -5.59
CA GLY A 45 0.13 0.42 -5.65
C GLY A 45 -0.88 -0.08 -6.69
N VAL A 46 -1.61 -1.15 -6.36
CA VAL A 46 -2.61 -1.80 -7.23
C VAL A 46 -3.92 -1.92 -6.47
N ASP A 47 -5.01 -1.43 -7.07
CA ASP A 47 -6.37 -1.56 -6.53
C ASP A 47 -7.12 -2.71 -7.22
N PHE A 48 -8.02 -3.35 -6.49
CA PHE A 48 -8.76 -4.52 -6.94
C PHE A 48 -10.27 -4.24 -6.95
N THR A 49 -10.89 -4.43 -8.10
CA THR A 49 -12.33 -4.24 -8.29
C THR A 49 -12.97 -5.46 -8.97
N MET A 50 -14.16 -5.82 -8.49
CA MET A 50 -15.00 -6.86 -9.07
C MET A 50 -16.25 -6.27 -9.70
N LYS A 51 -16.59 -6.70 -10.91
CA LYS A 51 -17.88 -6.41 -11.55
C LYS A 51 -18.37 -7.63 -12.33
N THR A 52 -19.64 -7.98 -12.14
CA THR A 52 -20.30 -9.06 -12.88
C THR A 52 -21.09 -8.46 -14.04
N LEU A 53 -20.88 -8.99 -15.23
CA LEU A 53 -21.60 -8.67 -16.46
C LEU A 53 -22.46 -9.87 -16.89
N VAL A 54 -23.50 -9.60 -17.67
CA VAL A 54 -24.24 -10.65 -18.38
C VAL A 54 -23.88 -10.57 -19.86
N VAL A 55 -23.25 -11.61 -20.37
CA VAL A 55 -22.81 -11.73 -21.77
C VAL A 55 -23.36 -13.04 -22.34
N ASP A 56 -24.12 -12.98 -23.43
CA ASP A 56 -24.80 -14.14 -24.04
C ASP A 56 -25.63 -14.97 -23.05
N GLY A 57 -26.33 -14.30 -22.13
CA GLY A 57 -27.12 -14.95 -21.08
C GLY A 57 -26.29 -15.66 -19.99
N LYS A 58 -24.96 -15.50 -20.00
CA LYS A 58 -24.03 -16.04 -19.01
C LYS A 58 -23.48 -14.95 -18.12
N ARG A 59 -23.29 -15.24 -16.83
CA ARG A 59 -22.74 -14.30 -15.85
C ARG A 59 -21.22 -14.37 -15.87
N VAL A 60 -20.57 -13.31 -16.33
CA VAL A 60 -19.12 -13.17 -16.42
C VAL A 60 -18.64 -12.23 -15.33
N LYS A 61 -17.87 -12.74 -14.37
CA LYS A 61 -17.27 -11.96 -13.28
C LYS A 61 -15.87 -11.50 -13.69
N LEU A 62 -15.66 -10.19 -13.74
CA LEU A 62 -14.37 -9.59 -14.06
C LEU A 62 -13.63 -9.17 -12.79
N GLN A 63 -12.42 -9.69 -12.62
CA GLN A 63 -11.43 -9.30 -11.61
C GLN A 63 -10.49 -8.25 -12.20
N ILE A 64 -10.76 -6.99 -11.93
CA ILE A 64 -10.04 -5.85 -12.50
C ILE A 64 -8.95 -5.40 -11.53
N TRP A 65 -7.70 -5.47 -11.97
CA TRP A 65 -6.51 -5.01 -11.27
C TRP A 65 -6.08 -3.67 -11.86
N ASP A 66 -6.38 -2.58 -11.18
CA ASP A 66 -6.01 -1.22 -11.57
C ASP A 66 -4.62 -0.88 -11.01
N THR A 67 -3.68 -0.49 -11.86
CA THR A 67 -2.28 -0.31 -11.48
C THR A 67 -1.87 1.15 -11.41
N GLY A 68 -1.09 1.51 -10.39
CA GLY A 68 -0.40 2.78 -10.31
C GLY A 68 0.65 2.87 -11.43
N GLY A 69 0.39 3.72 -12.43
CA GLY A 69 1.25 3.88 -13.62
C GLY A 69 2.60 4.58 -13.37
N GLN A 70 3.12 4.53 -12.14
CA GLN A 70 4.39 5.16 -11.79
C GLN A 70 5.54 4.18 -12.02
N GLU A 71 6.56 4.63 -12.75
CA GLU A 71 7.73 3.83 -13.12
C GLU A 71 8.48 3.21 -11.92
N ARG A 72 8.44 3.86 -10.75
CA ARG A 72 9.06 3.38 -9.50
C ARG A 72 8.43 2.11 -8.93
N PHE A 73 7.20 1.76 -9.34
CA PHE A 73 6.48 0.56 -8.90
C PHE A 73 6.37 -0.51 -10.00
N ARG A 74 7.09 -0.37 -11.12
CA ARG A 74 7.01 -1.29 -12.27
C ARG A 74 7.35 -2.76 -11.94
N THR A 75 8.25 -2.99 -10.98
CA THR A 75 8.58 -4.36 -10.49
C THR A 75 7.39 -5.03 -9.81
N ILE A 76 6.49 -4.25 -9.21
CA ILE A 76 5.27 -4.75 -8.56
C ILE A 76 4.24 -5.15 -9.62
N THR A 77 4.12 -4.38 -10.71
CA THR A 77 3.19 -4.66 -11.82
C THR A 77 3.47 -6.00 -12.52
N GLN A 78 4.75 -6.41 -12.61
CA GLN A 78 5.15 -7.66 -13.28
C GLN A 78 4.47 -8.92 -12.72
N SER A 79 4.26 -8.99 -11.39
CA SER A 79 3.59 -10.16 -10.80
C SER A 79 2.11 -10.27 -11.15
N TYR A 80 1.46 -9.17 -11.56
CA TYR A 80 0.03 -9.17 -11.88
C TYR A 80 -0.26 -9.70 -13.28
N TYR A 81 0.72 -9.63 -14.19
CA TYR A 81 0.63 -10.21 -15.54
C TYR A 81 0.48 -11.73 -15.52
N ARG A 82 1.01 -12.39 -14.47
CA ARG A 82 0.87 -13.84 -14.32
C ARG A 82 -0.60 -14.22 -14.15
N SER A 83 -1.04 -15.16 -14.97
CA SER A 83 -2.41 -15.66 -15.02
C SER A 83 -3.46 -14.60 -15.37
N ALA A 84 -3.08 -13.46 -15.94
CA ALA A 84 -4.04 -12.53 -16.52
C ALA A 84 -4.71 -13.18 -17.74
N ASN A 85 -6.04 -13.16 -17.79
CA ASN A 85 -6.78 -13.58 -18.98
C ASN A 85 -6.85 -12.43 -20.00
N GLY A 86 -6.93 -11.18 -19.51
CA GLY A 86 -6.94 -9.98 -20.34
C GLY A 86 -6.00 -8.88 -19.83
N ILE A 87 -5.41 -8.12 -20.75
CA ILE A 87 -4.66 -6.90 -20.48
C ILE A 87 -5.32 -5.73 -21.19
N VAL A 88 -5.51 -4.64 -20.48
CA VAL A 88 -6.02 -3.38 -21.03
C VAL A 88 -4.89 -2.35 -20.98
N LEU A 89 -4.44 -1.91 -22.15
CA LEU A 89 -3.43 -0.88 -22.29
C LEU A 89 -4.12 0.47 -22.48
N CYS A 90 -3.84 1.42 -21.60
CA CYS A 90 -4.43 2.76 -21.65
C CYS A 90 -3.37 3.81 -21.99
N TYR A 91 -3.73 4.73 -22.87
CA TYR A 91 -3.01 5.98 -23.10
C TYR A 91 -3.98 7.16 -23.08
N ASP A 92 -3.44 8.37 -22.99
CA ASP A 92 -4.19 9.63 -23.03
C ASP A 92 -4.08 10.23 -24.44
N ILE A 93 -5.22 10.48 -25.11
CA ILE A 93 -5.22 11.01 -26.47
C ILE A 93 -4.59 12.42 -26.57
N THR A 94 -4.51 13.16 -25.46
CA THR A 94 -3.90 14.49 -25.41
C THR A 94 -2.41 14.44 -25.07
N SER A 95 -1.84 13.26 -24.79
CA SER A 95 -0.43 13.12 -24.37
C SER A 95 0.35 12.18 -25.30
N PRO A 96 1.17 12.74 -26.22
CA PRO A 96 2.04 11.94 -27.07
C PRO A 96 3.03 11.07 -26.32
N GLN A 97 3.49 11.53 -25.15
CA GLN A 97 4.40 10.77 -24.31
C GLN A 97 3.75 9.47 -23.82
N SER A 98 2.48 9.53 -23.41
CA SER A 98 1.74 8.35 -22.97
C SER A 98 1.58 7.30 -24.08
N PHE A 99 1.43 7.75 -25.32
CA PHE A 99 1.33 6.89 -26.49
C PHE A 99 2.68 6.26 -26.84
N GLN A 100 3.77 7.03 -26.82
CA GLN A 100 5.13 6.51 -27.03
C GLN A 100 5.53 5.48 -25.97
N SER A 101 5.12 5.67 -24.72
CA SER A 101 5.38 4.73 -23.64
C SER A 101 4.68 3.37 -23.83
N LEU A 102 3.62 3.27 -24.63
CA LEU A 102 2.90 2.01 -24.88
C LEU A 102 3.83 0.90 -25.36
N GLN A 103 4.85 1.20 -26.17
CA GLN A 103 5.81 0.19 -26.64
C GLN A 103 6.47 -0.54 -25.46
N ARG A 104 6.83 0.19 -24.40
CA ARG A 104 7.46 -0.40 -23.21
C ARG A 104 6.49 -1.31 -22.45
N TRP A 105 5.22 -0.93 -22.40
CA TRP A 105 4.16 -1.73 -21.77
C TRP A 105 3.85 -3.00 -22.57
N ILE A 106 3.86 -2.91 -23.90
CA ILE A 106 3.69 -4.03 -24.82
C ILE A 106 4.85 -5.03 -24.66
N ASP A 107 6.08 -4.53 -24.56
CA ASP A 107 7.27 -5.38 -24.34
C ASP A 107 7.17 -6.12 -22.99
N ASP A 108 6.69 -5.46 -21.94
CA ASP A 108 6.49 -6.09 -20.64
C ASP A 108 5.42 -7.18 -20.68
N VAL A 109 4.27 -6.90 -21.30
CA VAL A 109 3.20 -7.89 -21.48
C VAL A 109 3.73 -9.10 -22.24
N SER A 110 4.52 -8.87 -23.29
CA SER A 110 5.09 -9.95 -24.10
C SER A 110 6.13 -10.78 -23.35
N LYS A 111 6.80 -10.22 -22.33
CA LYS A 111 7.77 -10.92 -21.49
C LYS A 111 7.15 -11.71 -20.34
N PHE A 112 6.05 -11.22 -19.77
CA PHE A 112 5.57 -11.70 -18.46
C PHE A 112 4.15 -12.26 -18.46
N ALA A 113 3.32 -11.94 -19.45
CA ALA A 113 1.96 -12.48 -19.57
C ALA A 113 1.95 -13.80 -20.36
N ALA A 114 0.85 -14.56 -20.24
CA ALA A 114 0.67 -15.77 -21.04
C ALA A 114 0.56 -15.41 -22.54
N PRO A 115 1.11 -16.23 -23.47
CA PRO A 115 1.08 -15.94 -24.90
C PRO A 115 -0.33 -15.73 -25.48
N ASN A 116 -1.32 -16.38 -24.88
CA ASN A 116 -2.72 -16.33 -25.28
C ASN A 116 -3.55 -15.22 -24.58
N VAL A 117 -2.91 -14.30 -23.85
CA VAL A 117 -3.63 -13.22 -23.17
C VAL A 117 -4.31 -12.28 -24.17
N ILE A 118 -5.57 -11.95 -23.94
CA ILE A 118 -6.29 -10.99 -24.80
C ILE A 118 -5.83 -9.58 -24.44
N LYS A 119 -5.46 -8.79 -25.44
CA LYS A 119 -4.99 -7.41 -25.27
C LYS A 119 -6.00 -6.43 -25.87
N LEU A 120 -6.42 -5.44 -25.11
CA LEU A 120 -7.29 -4.34 -25.52
C LEU A 120 -6.52 -3.02 -25.43
N LEU A 121 -6.59 -2.19 -26.48
CA LEU A 121 -6.06 -0.82 -26.44
C LEU A 121 -7.20 0.17 -26.15
N ILE A 122 -6.98 1.06 -25.17
CA ILE A 122 -7.91 2.14 -24.82
C ILE A 122 -7.23 3.49 -24.95
N GLY A 123 -7.80 4.35 -25.81
CA GLY A 123 -7.51 5.79 -25.82
C GLY A 123 -8.45 6.50 -24.86
N THR A 124 -7.92 7.10 -23.80
CA THR A 124 -8.74 7.77 -22.78
C THR A 124 -8.89 9.27 -23.07
N LYS A 125 -9.88 9.91 -22.43
CA LYS A 125 -10.17 11.35 -22.50
C LYS A 125 -10.61 11.82 -23.90
N CYS A 126 -11.35 11.00 -24.64
CA CYS A 126 -11.90 11.40 -25.94
C CYS A 126 -12.90 12.57 -25.88
N ASP A 127 -13.31 13.00 -24.69
CA ASP A 127 -14.02 14.26 -24.49
C ASP A 127 -13.17 15.51 -24.74
N LEU A 128 -11.84 15.38 -24.78
CA LEU A 128 -10.89 16.47 -25.02
C LEU A 128 -10.43 16.52 -26.49
N GLU A 129 -11.36 16.41 -27.43
CA GLU A 129 -11.08 16.35 -28.87
C GLU A 129 -10.26 17.55 -29.38
N GLU A 130 -10.52 18.75 -28.84
CA GLU A 130 -9.78 19.98 -29.20
C GLU A 130 -8.30 19.94 -28.79
N GLN A 131 -7.95 19.08 -27.83
CA GLN A 131 -6.58 18.91 -27.31
C GLN A 131 -5.95 17.60 -27.82
N ARG A 132 -6.58 16.93 -28.79
CA ARG A 132 -6.08 15.68 -29.35
C ARG A 132 -4.68 15.89 -29.93
N ALA A 133 -3.77 15.03 -29.49
CA ALA A 133 -2.39 15.01 -29.95
C ALA A 133 -2.05 13.71 -30.70
N ILE A 134 -2.92 12.70 -30.62
CA ILE A 134 -2.75 11.38 -31.25
C ILE A 134 -4.00 11.05 -32.08
N ASN A 135 -3.78 10.72 -33.35
CA ASN A 135 -4.85 10.34 -34.26
C ASN A 135 -5.32 8.91 -33.97
N ALA A 136 -6.61 8.65 -34.16
CA ALA A 136 -7.18 7.31 -34.00
C ALA A 136 -6.52 6.29 -34.96
N GLU A 137 -6.16 6.72 -36.18
CA GLU A 137 -5.48 5.88 -37.17
C GLU A 137 -4.12 5.35 -36.66
N ASP A 138 -3.34 6.18 -35.97
CA ASP A 138 -2.05 5.76 -35.40
C ASP A 138 -2.24 4.69 -34.31
N ALA A 139 -3.28 4.84 -33.50
CA ALA A 139 -3.62 3.88 -32.45
C ALA A 139 -4.15 2.56 -33.04
N GLU A 140 -4.93 2.61 -34.12
CA GLU A 140 -5.34 1.42 -34.87
C GLU A 140 -4.14 0.68 -35.48
N LEU A 141 -3.19 1.41 -36.07
CA LEU A 141 -1.96 0.81 -36.60
C LEU A 141 -1.17 0.10 -35.49
N LEU A 142 -1.03 0.72 -34.32
CA LEU A 142 -0.36 0.11 -33.16
C LEU A 142 -1.11 -1.15 -32.67
N GLN A 143 -2.44 -1.10 -32.60
CA GLN A 143 -3.31 -2.22 -32.22
C GLN A 143 -3.11 -3.41 -33.15
N ARG A 144 -3.14 -3.18 -34.47
CA ARG A 144 -2.95 -4.23 -35.49
C ARG A 144 -1.54 -4.81 -35.46
N ALA A 145 -0.52 -3.95 -35.36
CA ALA A 145 0.88 -4.37 -35.37
C ALA A 145 1.24 -5.28 -34.18
N ASN A 146 0.56 -5.13 -33.04
CA ASN A 146 0.85 -5.86 -31.81
C ASN A 146 -0.15 -6.99 -31.49
N GLY A 147 -1.02 -7.34 -32.45
CA GLY A 147 -2.00 -8.42 -32.30
C GLY A 147 -2.99 -8.20 -31.16
N MET A 148 -3.32 -6.95 -30.85
CA MET A 148 -4.36 -6.62 -29.88
C MET A 148 -5.73 -6.87 -30.52
N PHE A 149 -6.74 -7.28 -29.76
CA PHE A 149 -8.01 -7.70 -30.36
C PHE A 149 -8.86 -6.50 -30.84
N SER A 150 -8.76 -5.37 -30.15
CA SER A 150 -9.57 -4.18 -30.42
C SER A 150 -8.88 -2.91 -29.91
N PHE A 151 -9.29 -1.79 -30.48
CA PHE A 151 -8.98 -0.44 -30.04
C PHE A 151 -10.31 0.31 -29.81
N VAL A 152 -10.42 0.97 -28.65
CA VAL A 152 -11.62 1.73 -28.28
C VAL A 152 -11.22 3.05 -27.64
N GLU A 153 -11.78 4.16 -28.11
CA GLU A 153 -11.66 5.45 -27.43
C GLU A 153 -12.76 5.64 -26.40
N THR A 154 -12.39 6.06 -25.19
CA THR A 154 -13.28 6.17 -24.03
C THR A 154 -13.19 7.54 -23.38
N SER A 155 -14.32 8.00 -22.83
CA SER A 155 -14.36 9.13 -21.92
C SER A 155 -15.00 8.71 -20.62
N SER A 156 -14.19 8.71 -19.55
CA SER A 156 -14.72 8.53 -18.19
C SER A 156 -15.56 9.72 -17.74
N LYS A 157 -15.36 10.92 -18.29
CA LYS A 157 -16.11 12.12 -17.92
C LYS A 157 -17.49 12.15 -18.57
N SER A 158 -17.54 11.91 -19.87
CA SER A 158 -18.77 11.93 -20.68
C SER A 158 -19.46 10.56 -20.78
N ASN A 159 -18.92 9.54 -20.12
CA ASN A 159 -19.41 8.16 -20.16
C ASN A 159 -19.50 7.57 -21.58
N VAL A 160 -18.47 7.79 -22.38
CA VAL A 160 -18.40 7.28 -23.77
C VAL A 160 -17.59 5.99 -23.79
N ASN A 161 -18.18 4.93 -24.34
CA ASN A 161 -17.57 3.62 -24.61
C ASN A 161 -16.92 2.87 -23.43
N VAL A 162 -17.09 3.34 -22.19
CA VAL A 162 -16.50 2.69 -21.01
C VAL A 162 -17.07 1.29 -20.82
N ASP A 163 -18.40 1.14 -20.77
CA ASP A 163 -19.03 -0.19 -20.62
C ASP A 163 -18.77 -1.07 -21.84
N ASN A 164 -18.89 -0.53 -23.06
CA ASN A 164 -18.65 -1.26 -24.31
C ASN A 164 -17.26 -1.90 -24.34
N ALA A 165 -16.21 -1.17 -23.94
CA ALA A 165 -14.85 -1.69 -23.91
C ALA A 165 -14.70 -2.96 -23.03
N PHE A 166 -15.32 -2.97 -21.85
CA PHE A 166 -15.26 -4.14 -20.95
C PHE A 166 -16.23 -5.26 -21.35
N ILE A 167 -17.37 -4.93 -21.97
CA ILE A 167 -18.32 -5.92 -22.52
C ILE A 167 -17.67 -6.67 -23.70
N ASP A 168 -17.04 -5.96 -24.62
CA ASP A 168 -16.35 -6.56 -25.77
C ASP A 168 -15.20 -7.46 -25.31
N LEU A 169 -14.42 -6.99 -24.33
CA LEU A 169 -13.35 -7.79 -23.72
C LEU A 169 -13.90 -9.05 -23.05
N ALA A 170 -14.97 -8.94 -22.26
CA ALA A 170 -15.62 -10.09 -21.61
C ALA A 170 -16.17 -11.10 -22.63
N THR A 171 -16.74 -10.61 -23.73
CA THR A 171 -17.25 -11.43 -24.83
C THR A 171 -16.13 -12.19 -25.51
N MET A 172 -15.01 -11.53 -25.79
CA MET A 172 -13.85 -12.17 -26.40
C MET A 172 -13.22 -13.22 -25.47
N LEU A 173 -13.09 -12.93 -24.18
CA LEU A 173 -12.57 -13.85 -23.17
C LEU A 173 -13.45 -15.09 -23.03
N LYS A 174 -14.78 -14.91 -22.96
CA LYS A 174 -15.73 -16.01 -22.95
C LYS A 174 -15.58 -16.88 -24.20
N ARG A 175 -15.51 -16.26 -25.38
CA ARG A 175 -15.32 -16.99 -26.65
C ARG A 175 -14.03 -17.81 -26.66
N GLN A 176 -12.92 -17.23 -26.20
CA GLN A 176 -11.64 -17.93 -26.11
C GLN A 176 -11.70 -19.11 -25.12
N TYR A 177 -12.38 -18.92 -24.00
CA TYR A 177 -12.60 -19.98 -23.01
C TYR A 177 -13.44 -21.13 -23.60
N ASP A 178 -14.55 -20.81 -24.27
CA ASP A 178 -15.44 -21.79 -24.89
C ASP A 178 -14.74 -22.60 -26.01
N GLN A 179 -13.70 -22.04 -26.64
CA GLN A 179 -12.89 -22.70 -27.68
C GLN A 179 -11.78 -23.63 -27.13
N GLY A 180 -11.66 -23.80 -25.81
CA GLY A 180 -10.76 -24.78 -25.21
C GLY A 180 -9.28 -24.37 -25.17
N TYR A 181 -8.95 -23.09 -25.40
CA TYR A 181 -7.59 -22.57 -25.20
C TYR A 181 -7.27 -22.41 -23.70
N HIS A 182 -7.10 -23.54 -22.99
CA HIS A 182 -6.52 -23.56 -21.65
C HIS A 182 -5.39 -24.59 -21.55
N GLU A 183 -4.16 -24.11 -21.31
CA GLU A 183 -3.26 -24.82 -20.41
C GLU A 183 -3.91 -24.79 -19.01
N THR A 184 -4.14 -25.98 -18.46
CA THR A 184 -4.60 -26.19 -17.10
C THR A 184 -3.58 -25.61 -16.11
N SER A 185 -3.90 -24.47 -15.50
CA SER A 185 -3.46 -24.18 -14.14
C SER A 185 -4.56 -24.71 -13.21
N PRO A 186 -4.33 -25.78 -12.43
CA PRO A 186 -5.35 -26.25 -11.50
C PRO A 186 -5.49 -25.22 -10.36
N SER A 187 -6.76 -25.00 -9.98
CA SER A 187 -7.27 -24.28 -8.80
C SER A 187 -7.21 -22.76 -8.74
N GLU A 188 -8.23 -22.07 -9.30
CA GLU A 188 -8.79 -20.80 -8.75
C GLU A 188 -10.28 -20.60 -9.12
N SER A 189 -11.11 -21.66 -9.14
CA SER A 189 -12.57 -21.52 -9.18
C SER A 189 -13.19 -21.90 -7.83
N PHE A 190 -13.35 -20.89 -6.98
CA PHE A 190 -14.12 -20.96 -5.74
C PHE A 190 -15.61 -21.04 -6.10
N HIS A 191 -16.26 -22.17 -5.84
CA HIS A 191 -17.73 -22.28 -5.87
C HIS A 191 -18.26 -22.38 -4.44
N LEU A 192 -18.97 -21.34 -3.98
CA LEU A 192 -19.76 -21.36 -2.75
C LEU A 192 -21.20 -21.79 -3.08
N GLY A 193 -21.72 -22.70 -2.24
CA GLY A 193 -22.87 -23.55 -2.52
C GLY A 193 -24.24 -22.87 -2.60
N ALA A 194 -25.14 -23.54 -3.33
CA ALA A 194 -26.57 -23.29 -3.29
C ALA A 194 -27.16 -23.87 -1.99
N GLY A 195 -28.04 -23.08 -1.36
CA GLY A 195 -28.60 -23.33 -0.04
C GLY A 195 -29.55 -24.52 0.08
N GLY A 196 -29.62 -25.04 1.30
CA GLY A 196 -30.66 -25.95 1.78
C GLY A 196 -30.75 -25.83 3.30
N SER A 197 -31.84 -25.24 3.78
CA SER A 197 -32.23 -25.15 5.20
C SER A 197 -32.55 -26.52 5.78
N THR A 198 -32.03 -26.88 6.97
CA THR A 198 -32.67 -27.61 8.10
C THR A 198 -31.61 -28.14 9.11
N PRO A 199 -31.99 -28.42 10.39
CA PRO A 199 -31.17 -28.09 11.55
C PRO A 199 -30.22 -29.19 12.06
N VAL A 200 -29.30 -28.71 12.89
CA VAL A 200 -28.39 -29.43 13.81
C VAL A 200 -28.85 -30.85 14.17
N GLY A 201 -28.05 -31.84 13.75
CA GLY A 201 -28.18 -33.23 14.13
C GLY A 201 -26.88 -34.00 13.87
N TRP A 202 -26.14 -34.26 14.95
CA TRP A 202 -24.94 -35.09 14.95
C TRP A 202 -25.32 -36.54 14.63
N ASN A 203 -24.82 -37.12 13.53
CA ASN A 203 -24.68 -38.57 13.41
C ASN A 203 -23.65 -38.94 12.32
N TRP A 204 -22.59 -39.58 12.78
CA TRP A 204 -21.59 -40.27 11.97
C TRP A 204 -22.17 -41.63 11.56
N HIS A 205 -22.26 -41.94 10.25
CA HIS A 205 -21.94 -43.25 9.63
C HIS A 205 -22.31 -43.28 8.13
N GLN A 206 -21.30 -43.59 7.31
CA GLN A 206 -21.31 -44.29 6.01
C GLN A 206 -22.33 -43.90 4.91
N ARG A 207 -21.81 -43.34 3.80
CA ARG A 207 -21.73 -43.99 2.48
C ARG A 207 -20.88 -43.15 1.52
N GLY A 208 -19.92 -43.82 0.85
CA GLY A 208 -18.86 -43.18 0.10
C GLY A 208 -19.26 -42.67 -1.28
N VAL A 209 -18.65 -41.54 -1.66
CA VAL A 209 -18.26 -41.22 -3.04
C VAL A 209 -16.90 -40.53 -2.95
N SER A 210 -15.89 -41.14 -3.54
CA SER A 210 -14.53 -40.64 -3.65
C SER A 210 -14.47 -39.49 -4.65
N HIS A 211 -14.28 -38.25 -4.17
CA HIS A 211 -13.69 -37.15 -4.92
C HIS A 211 -12.64 -36.48 -4.02
N SER A 212 -11.44 -36.35 -4.57
CA SER A 212 -10.20 -35.90 -3.93
C SER A 212 -10.34 -34.56 -3.20
N ARG A 213 -10.36 -34.62 -1.85
CA ARG A 213 -10.07 -33.48 -0.98
C ARG A 213 -8.62 -33.06 -1.19
N MET A 214 -8.37 -31.82 -1.60
CA MET A 214 -7.07 -31.19 -1.30
C MET A 214 -6.91 -31.21 0.21
N THR A 215 -5.79 -31.76 0.67
CA THR A 215 -5.51 -32.15 2.05
C THR A 215 -5.56 -30.95 2.99
N ASP A 216 -6.61 -30.84 3.81
CA ASP A 216 -6.47 -30.17 5.10
C ASP A 216 -5.44 -30.98 5.90
N LEU A 217 -4.24 -30.40 6.10
CA LEU A 217 -3.26 -31.01 6.98
C LEU A 217 -3.87 -31.04 8.38
N LEU A 218 -4.04 -32.24 8.92
CA LEU A 218 -4.45 -32.42 10.30
C LEU A 218 -3.21 -32.17 11.17
N LEU A 219 -3.16 -30.99 11.79
CA LEU A 219 -2.13 -30.65 12.75
C LEU A 219 -2.42 -31.33 14.09
N ASP A 220 -1.35 -31.73 14.78
CA ASP A 220 -1.44 -32.21 16.14
C ASP A 220 -1.99 -31.10 17.06
N PRO A 221 -3.09 -31.32 17.81
CA PRO A 221 -3.62 -30.37 18.78
C PRO A 221 -2.58 -29.89 19.81
N ALA A 222 -1.54 -30.67 20.09
CA ALA A 222 -0.44 -30.27 20.96
C ALA A 222 0.31 -29.03 20.44
N ILE A 223 0.45 -28.86 19.12
CA ILE A 223 1.10 -27.69 18.50
C ILE A 223 0.35 -26.40 18.88
N ARG A 224 -0.99 -26.46 18.93
CA ARG A 224 -1.80 -25.32 19.34
C ARG A 224 -1.52 -24.91 20.80
N THR A 225 -1.44 -25.88 21.69
CA THR A 225 -1.28 -25.62 23.13
C THR A 225 0.16 -25.26 23.52
N TRP A 226 1.15 -25.89 22.89
CA TRP A 226 2.56 -25.77 23.28
C TRP A 226 3.39 -24.81 22.42
N VAL A 227 2.89 -24.41 21.25
CA VAL A 227 3.62 -23.51 20.34
C VAL A 227 2.80 -22.28 20.03
N PHE A 228 1.58 -22.44 19.51
CA PHE A 228 0.76 -21.31 19.09
C PHE A 228 0.41 -20.35 20.24
N LEU A 229 -0.18 -20.87 21.32
CA LEU A 229 -0.56 -20.05 22.48
C LEU A 229 0.65 -19.46 23.22
N PRO A 230 1.73 -20.22 23.51
CA PRO A 230 2.90 -19.67 24.18
C PRO A 230 3.58 -18.56 23.39
N ILE A 231 3.66 -18.66 22.05
CA ILE A 231 4.23 -17.58 21.23
C ILE A 231 3.44 -16.28 21.38
N VAL A 232 2.10 -16.34 21.40
CA VAL A 232 1.24 -15.16 21.61
C VAL A 232 1.53 -14.53 22.98
N VAL A 233 1.57 -15.35 24.04
CA VAL A 233 1.81 -14.88 25.42
C VAL A 233 3.21 -14.29 25.58
N ILE A 234 4.24 -14.98 25.06
CA ILE A 234 5.63 -14.52 25.11
C ILE A 234 5.76 -13.18 24.38
N THR A 235 5.19 -13.06 23.18
CA THR A 235 5.24 -11.82 22.40
C THR A 235 4.59 -10.66 23.16
N PHE A 236 3.41 -10.90 23.74
CA PHE A 236 2.70 -9.89 24.54
C PHE A 236 3.49 -9.47 25.80
N MET A 237 4.00 -10.44 26.57
CA MET A 237 4.78 -10.16 27.79
C MET A 237 6.08 -9.43 27.49
N ILE A 238 6.77 -9.77 26.41
CA ILE A 238 7.99 -9.07 25.98
C ILE A 238 7.68 -7.64 25.56
N GLY A 239 6.57 -7.40 24.86
CA GLY A 239 6.12 -6.04 24.52
C GLY A 239 5.85 -5.18 25.77
N VAL A 240 5.17 -5.75 26.75
CA VAL A 240 4.89 -5.08 28.05
C VAL A 240 6.18 -4.83 28.84
N LEU A 241 7.04 -5.84 28.97
CA LEU A 241 8.33 -5.71 29.66
C LEU A 241 9.17 -4.60 29.03
N ARG A 242 9.24 -4.57 27.69
CA ARG A 242 9.96 -3.56 26.95
C ARG A 242 9.43 -2.16 27.26
N HIS A 243 8.12 -1.96 27.23
CA HIS A 243 7.52 -0.66 27.54
C HIS A 243 8.01 -0.12 28.90
N TYR A 244 7.96 -0.96 29.94
CA TYR A 244 8.44 -0.57 31.26
C TYR A 244 9.96 -0.36 31.31
N VAL A 245 10.75 -1.18 30.64
CA VAL A 245 12.20 -1.01 30.55
C VAL A 245 12.56 0.30 29.85
N THR A 246 11.87 0.64 28.75
CA THR A 246 12.09 1.91 28.04
C THR A 246 11.74 3.10 28.93
N LEU A 247 10.64 3.04 29.69
CA LEU A 247 10.29 4.08 30.66
C LEU A 247 11.34 4.24 31.77
N LEU A 248 11.93 3.14 32.24
CA LEU A 248 13.01 3.17 33.23
C LEU A 248 14.34 3.72 32.66
N LEU A 249 14.60 3.48 31.37
CA LEU A 249 15.79 3.93 30.68
C LEU A 249 15.66 5.33 30.05
N MET A 250 14.45 5.91 30.03
CA MET A 250 14.21 7.29 29.59
C MET A 250 14.91 8.27 30.53
N ASN A 251 16.17 8.56 30.22
CA ASN A 251 16.92 9.62 30.87
C ASN A 251 16.37 10.97 30.41
N LYS A 252 16.00 11.83 31.35
CA LYS A 252 15.72 13.25 31.05
C LYS A 252 17.01 13.86 30.52
N LYS A 253 17.09 14.08 29.19
CA LYS A 253 18.22 14.80 28.59
C LYS A 253 18.40 16.13 29.32
N LYS A 254 19.64 16.46 29.71
CA LYS A 254 19.96 17.78 30.23
C LYS A 254 19.71 18.77 29.11
N VAL A 255 18.59 19.48 29.18
CA VAL A 255 18.27 20.49 28.18
C VAL A 255 19.09 21.73 28.50
N GLU A 256 19.92 22.19 27.56
CA GLU A 256 20.57 23.50 27.68
C GLU A 256 19.48 24.58 27.69
N LEU A 257 19.56 25.51 28.65
CA LEU A 257 18.59 26.62 28.80
C LEU A 257 18.41 27.42 27.49
N GLU A 258 19.48 27.56 26.72
CA GLU A 258 19.47 28.26 25.44
C GLU A 258 18.57 27.57 24.40
N ASN A 259 18.64 26.24 24.28
CA ASN A 259 17.80 25.48 23.36
C ASN A 259 16.31 25.55 23.71
N VAL A 260 15.97 25.61 25.00
CA VAL A 260 14.58 25.82 25.45
C VAL A 260 14.10 27.22 25.07
N ALA A 261 14.90 28.25 25.36
CA ALA A 261 14.56 29.62 25.04
C ALA A 261 14.34 29.79 23.53
N ASP A 262 15.25 29.26 22.73
CA ASP A 262 15.20 29.28 21.27
C ASP A 262 13.94 28.58 20.72
N GLY A 263 13.58 27.42 21.26
CA GLY A 263 12.32 26.73 20.93
C GLY A 263 11.07 27.56 21.28
N GLN A 264 11.07 28.24 22.43
CA GLN A 264 9.95 29.10 22.84
C GLN A 264 9.82 30.35 21.96
N TYR A 265 10.93 30.98 21.56
CA TYR A 265 10.89 32.13 20.66
C TYR A 265 10.43 31.76 19.25
N LEU A 266 10.80 30.58 18.74
CA LEU A 266 10.26 30.03 17.49
C LEU A 266 8.75 29.79 17.58
N LEU A 267 8.29 29.16 18.66
CA LEU A 267 6.86 28.94 18.90
C LEU A 267 6.10 30.26 18.98
N ARG A 268 6.66 31.25 19.68
CA ARG A 268 6.08 32.60 19.79
C ARG A 268 5.98 33.30 18.43
N SER A 269 6.98 33.12 17.56
CA SER A 269 6.96 33.63 16.18
C SER A 269 5.81 33.00 15.37
N ARG A 270 5.65 31.67 15.44
CA ARG A 270 4.54 30.97 14.77
C ARG A 270 3.18 31.44 15.27
N LEU A 271 3.01 31.53 16.59
CA LEU A 271 1.76 32.00 17.19
C LEU A 271 1.46 33.46 16.79
N LEU A 272 2.46 34.31 16.67
CA LEU A 272 2.29 35.67 16.18
C LEU A 272 1.84 35.68 14.70
N ARG A 273 2.35 34.79 13.86
CA ARG A 273 1.94 34.67 12.45
C ARG A 273 0.52 34.11 12.31
N GLU A 274 0.17 33.09 13.09
CA GLU A 274 -1.14 32.43 13.03
C GLU A 274 -2.25 33.26 13.67
N ASN A 275 -1.99 33.81 14.86
CA ASN A 275 -3.00 34.48 15.69
C ASN A 275 -2.80 36.00 15.79
N GLY A 276 -1.79 36.57 15.12
CA GLY A 276 -1.50 38.00 15.17
C GLY A 276 -2.61 38.91 14.64
N ARG A 277 -3.57 38.36 13.89
CA ARG A 277 -4.75 39.07 13.37
C ARG A 277 -5.64 39.72 14.44
N PHE A 278 -5.57 39.25 15.69
CA PHE A 278 -6.35 39.78 16.81
C PHE A 278 -5.63 40.92 17.55
N LEU A 279 -4.38 41.21 17.21
CA LEU A 279 -3.63 42.31 17.80
C LEU A 279 -3.84 43.60 17.00
N PRO A 280 -3.89 44.77 17.66
CA PRO A 280 -3.86 46.04 16.94
C PRO A 280 -2.60 46.15 16.09
N ARG A 281 -2.69 46.86 14.95
CA ARG A 281 -1.59 46.94 13.97
C ARG A 281 -0.28 47.47 14.55
N SER A 282 -0.36 48.45 15.45
CA SER A 282 0.81 48.96 16.19
C SER A 282 1.48 47.88 17.05
N SER A 283 0.67 47.10 17.75
CA SER A 283 1.08 46.04 18.67
C SER A 283 1.66 44.82 17.95
N PHE A 284 1.14 44.49 16.76
CA PHE A 284 1.70 43.46 15.90
C PHE A 284 3.05 43.90 15.32
N ASN A 285 3.12 45.12 14.77
CA ASN A 285 4.34 45.65 14.16
C ASN A 285 5.50 45.75 15.17
N ALA A 286 5.24 46.19 16.40
CA ALA A 286 6.25 46.24 17.45
C ALA A 286 6.84 44.85 17.77
N ARG A 287 5.98 43.81 17.84
CA ARG A 287 6.41 42.42 18.09
C ARG A 287 7.13 41.81 16.88
N ARG A 288 6.66 42.11 15.66
CA ARG A 288 7.33 41.72 14.43
C ARG A 288 8.72 42.33 14.36
N GLN A 289 8.87 43.61 14.70
CA GLN A 289 10.17 44.28 14.72
C GLN A 289 11.10 43.66 15.77
N PHE A 290 10.61 43.36 16.98
CA PHE A 290 11.42 42.69 18.00
C PHE A 290 11.92 41.30 17.57
N LEU A 291 11.11 40.53 16.84
CA LEU A 291 11.47 39.17 16.43
C LEU A 291 12.30 39.15 15.14
N ALA A 292 11.93 39.97 14.14
CA ALA A 292 12.42 39.89 12.77
C ALA A 292 13.15 41.13 12.25
N ALA A 293 13.45 42.14 13.07
CA ALA A 293 14.33 43.23 12.63
C ALA A 293 15.68 42.67 12.13
N GLU A 294 16.18 43.22 11.02
CA GLU A 294 17.40 42.73 10.36
C GLU A 294 18.61 42.77 11.31
N ASP A 295 18.83 43.89 12.01
CA ASP A 295 20.02 44.07 12.86
C ASP A 295 19.78 43.75 14.34
N SER A 296 18.56 43.94 14.85
CA SER A 296 18.26 43.86 16.29
C SER A 296 17.36 42.69 16.68
N GLY A 297 16.74 42.04 15.70
CA GLY A 297 15.76 40.98 15.90
C GLY A 297 16.32 39.75 16.59
N TYR A 298 15.50 39.09 17.41
CA TYR A 298 15.91 37.86 18.07
C TYR A 298 16.27 36.76 17.04
N LEU A 299 15.46 36.61 16.00
CA LEU A 299 15.65 35.57 14.98
C LEU A 299 16.91 35.81 14.14
N SER A 300 17.20 37.07 13.78
CA SER A 300 18.41 37.40 13.01
C SER A 300 19.68 37.19 13.84
N LYS A 301 19.67 37.56 15.12
CA LYS A 301 20.76 37.26 16.05
C LYS A 301 20.94 35.77 16.27
N ALA A 302 19.85 35.01 16.40
CA ALA A 302 19.90 33.55 16.56
C ALA A 302 20.50 32.84 15.32
N MET A 303 20.26 33.34 14.11
CA MET A 303 20.89 32.81 12.88
C MET A 303 22.42 33.03 12.84
N GLN A 304 22.89 34.15 13.42
CA GLN A 304 24.31 34.52 13.42
C GLN A 304 25.13 33.78 14.49
N ARG A 305 24.47 33.15 15.48
CA ARG A 305 25.19 32.37 16.51
C ARG A 305 25.97 31.22 15.86
N PRO A 306 27.18 30.89 16.32
CA PRO A 306 27.87 29.69 15.83
C PRO A 306 26.96 28.48 16.09
N SER A 307 26.66 27.73 15.02
CA SER A 307 25.83 26.54 15.17
C SER A 307 26.65 25.55 15.99
N LYS A 308 26.21 25.20 17.20
CA LYS A 308 26.46 23.85 17.74
C LYS A 308 25.51 22.86 17.03
N GLY A 309 25.36 23.03 15.72
CA GLY A 309 24.59 22.16 14.86
C GLY A 309 25.32 20.83 14.74
N PRO A 310 24.59 19.75 14.44
CA PRO A 310 25.08 18.40 14.60
C PRO A 310 26.23 18.20 13.62
N ASN A 311 27.45 18.00 14.14
CA ASN A 311 28.50 17.44 13.32
C ASN A 311 28.10 16.00 13.01
N PRO A 312 27.88 15.60 11.75
CA PRO A 312 27.56 14.21 11.38
C PRO A 312 28.69 13.23 11.74
N MET A 313 29.84 13.76 12.16
CA MET A 313 31.07 13.04 12.53
C MET A 313 31.33 13.04 14.05
N ASP A 314 30.37 13.48 14.89
CA ASP A 314 30.52 13.31 16.34
C ASP A 314 30.15 11.86 16.72
N PRO A 315 31.13 11.00 17.08
CA PRO A 315 30.89 9.58 17.29
C PRO A 315 29.85 9.33 18.39
N THR A 316 29.76 10.24 19.36
CA THR A 316 28.90 10.10 20.54
C THR A 316 27.40 10.19 20.19
N GLN A 317 26.99 11.14 19.36
CA GLN A 317 25.58 11.32 19.00
C GLN A 317 25.08 10.31 17.96
N MET A 318 25.96 9.90 17.03
CA MET A 318 25.67 8.76 16.15
C MET A 318 25.45 7.48 16.97
N THR A 319 26.26 7.29 18.02
CA THR A 319 26.09 6.16 18.94
C THR A 319 24.79 6.26 19.73
N GLU A 320 24.34 7.47 20.13
CA GLU A 320 23.05 7.66 20.81
C GLU A 320 21.84 7.39 19.90
N MET A 321 21.86 7.87 18.65
CA MET A 321 20.79 7.59 17.67
C MET A 321 20.75 6.11 17.27
N LEU A 322 21.93 5.51 17.04
CA LEU A 322 22.05 4.07 16.81
C LEU A 322 21.55 3.28 18.01
N LYS A 323 21.89 3.67 19.24
CA LYS A 323 21.44 3.00 20.46
C LYS A 323 19.91 3.00 20.60
N GLY A 324 19.25 4.11 20.28
CA GLY A 324 17.78 4.20 20.28
C GLY A 324 17.13 3.23 19.28
N ASN A 325 17.60 3.24 18.03
CA ASN A 325 17.06 2.36 16.98
C ASN A 325 17.45 0.88 17.21
N MET A 326 18.64 0.60 17.73
CA MET A 326 19.11 -0.76 18.04
C MET A 326 18.38 -1.35 19.25
N MET A 327 18.05 -0.55 20.26
CA MET A 327 17.26 -1.02 21.41
C MET A 327 15.88 -1.52 21.01
N ASN A 328 15.32 -0.99 19.92
CA ASN A 328 14.07 -1.45 19.33
C ASN A 328 14.23 -2.73 18.50
N MET A 329 15.34 -2.90 17.78
CA MET A 329 15.54 -4.02 16.84
C MET A 329 16.14 -5.29 17.49
N ILE A 330 17.04 -5.13 18.47
CA ILE A 330 17.78 -6.27 19.06
C ILE A 330 16.86 -7.29 19.72
N PRO A 331 15.91 -6.90 20.61
CA PRO A 331 15.03 -7.87 21.25
C PRO A 331 14.19 -8.65 20.23
N MET A 332 13.74 -7.98 19.16
CA MET A 332 12.93 -8.60 18.10
C MET A 332 13.70 -9.70 17.36
N ILE A 333 14.93 -9.42 16.94
CA ILE A 333 15.77 -10.37 16.20
C ILE A 333 16.19 -11.53 17.12
N VAL A 334 16.57 -11.25 18.37
CA VAL A 334 17.00 -12.27 19.32
C VAL A 334 15.85 -13.22 19.63
N VAL A 335 14.65 -12.70 19.94
CA VAL A 335 13.48 -13.52 20.25
C VAL A 335 13.00 -14.29 19.02
N GLY A 336 12.95 -13.65 17.85
CA GLY A 336 12.59 -14.33 16.60
C GLY A 336 13.58 -15.45 16.23
N GLY A 337 14.87 -15.21 16.43
CA GLY A 337 15.94 -16.21 16.25
C GLY A 337 15.81 -17.37 17.25
N TRP A 338 15.54 -17.08 18.52
CA TRP A 338 15.29 -18.07 19.55
C TRP A 338 14.05 -18.93 19.25
N ILE A 339 12.93 -18.32 18.87
CA ILE A 339 11.71 -19.02 18.46
C ILE A 339 11.98 -19.92 17.25
N ASN A 340 12.69 -19.40 16.23
CA ASN A 340 13.05 -20.19 15.06
C ASN A 340 13.98 -21.36 15.41
N TRP A 341 14.87 -21.21 16.39
CA TRP A 341 15.75 -22.28 16.84
C TRP A 341 14.98 -23.34 17.64
N THR A 342 14.14 -22.94 18.60
CA THR A 342 13.38 -23.83 19.48
C THR A 342 12.21 -24.53 18.80
N PHE A 343 11.53 -23.85 17.87
CA PHE A 343 10.30 -24.33 17.24
C PHE A 343 10.44 -24.46 15.71
N SER A 344 11.54 -25.05 15.23
CA SER A 344 11.73 -25.38 13.80
C SER A 344 11.29 -26.81 13.47
N GLY A 345 11.11 -27.10 12.18
CA GLY A 345 10.83 -28.46 11.70
C GLY A 345 9.36 -28.80 11.50
N PHE A 346 8.43 -27.90 11.82
CA PHE A 346 6.99 -28.15 11.69
C PHE A 346 6.20 -26.89 11.32
N VAL A 347 4.98 -27.11 10.83
CA VAL A 347 4.03 -26.07 10.47
C VAL A 347 3.21 -25.68 11.69
N THR A 348 3.04 -24.38 11.94
CA THR A 348 2.35 -23.89 13.16
C THR A 348 0.86 -23.61 12.91
N THR A 349 0.53 -22.88 11.85
CA THR A 349 -0.85 -22.51 11.54
C THR A 349 -1.00 -22.18 10.05
N ARG A 350 -2.24 -22.05 9.60
CA ARG A 350 -2.61 -21.61 8.25
C ARG A 350 -3.21 -20.21 8.33
N VAL A 351 -2.68 -19.27 7.55
CA VAL A 351 -3.31 -17.95 7.42
C VAL A 351 -4.53 -18.02 6.49
N PRO A 352 -5.61 -17.27 6.77
CA PRO A 352 -6.87 -17.36 6.02
C PRO A 352 -6.87 -16.58 4.70
N PHE A 353 -5.71 -16.06 4.27
CA PHE A 353 -5.54 -15.30 3.03
C PHE A 353 -4.37 -15.86 2.22
N PRO A 354 -4.46 -15.83 0.87
CA PRO A 354 -3.41 -16.34 0.01
C PRO A 354 -2.16 -15.46 0.10
N LEU A 355 -1.01 -16.09 0.35
CA LEU A 355 0.30 -15.43 0.35
C LEU A 355 1.01 -15.70 -0.99
N THR A 356 1.89 -14.79 -1.41
CA THR A 356 2.64 -15.02 -2.66
C THR A 356 3.78 -16.02 -2.44
N LEU A 357 4.02 -16.87 -3.44
CA LEU A 357 5.07 -17.90 -3.41
C LEU A 357 6.48 -17.35 -3.16
N LYS A 358 6.75 -16.08 -3.47
CA LYS A 358 8.04 -15.44 -3.22
C LYS A 358 8.38 -15.35 -1.73
N PHE A 359 7.36 -15.23 -0.86
CA PHE A 359 7.57 -15.22 0.58
C PHE A 359 7.65 -16.61 1.18
N LYS A 360 7.40 -17.69 0.42
CA LYS A 360 7.37 -19.06 0.92
C LYS A 360 8.66 -19.45 1.65
N ALA A 361 9.83 -19.16 1.06
CA ALA A 361 11.12 -19.46 1.67
C ALA A 361 11.35 -18.73 3.02
N MET A 362 10.75 -17.56 3.19
CA MET A 362 10.80 -16.79 4.44
C MET A 362 9.75 -17.30 5.45
N LEU A 363 8.55 -17.62 4.97
CA LEU A 363 7.38 -17.99 5.77
C LEU A 363 7.42 -19.43 6.30
N GLN A 364 8.12 -20.30 5.58
CA GLN A 364 8.24 -21.73 5.88
C GLN A 364 9.68 -22.08 6.24
N ARG A 365 10.42 -21.12 6.81
CA ARG A 365 11.78 -21.36 7.29
C ARG A 365 11.76 -22.54 8.28
N GLY A 366 12.54 -23.58 7.96
CA GLY A 366 12.60 -24.82 8.74
C GLY A 366 11.57 -25.89 8.34
N VAL A 367 10.85 -25.75 7.22
CA VAL A 367 9.95 -26.77 6.66
C VAL A 367 10.36 -27.08 5.22
N ASP A 368 10.84 -28.30 4.97
CA ASP A 368 11.43 -28.70 3.68
C ASP A 368 10.40 -29.24 2.66
N LEU A 369 9.19 -28.69 2.65
CA LEU A 369 8.10 -29.14 1.76
C LEU A 369 7.84 -28.14 0.62
N VAL A 370 8.48 -28.40 -0.53
CA VAL A 370 8.35 -27.56 -1.75
C VAL A 370 6.93 -27.55 -2.33
N SER A 371 6.12 -28.57 -2.04
CA SER A 371 4.71 -28.67 -2.48
C SER A 371 3.69 -28.03 -1.52
N LEU A 372 4.10 -27.65 -0.30
CA LEU A 372 3.19 -27.09 0.70
C LEU A 372 2.67 -25.71 0.28
N ASP A 373 1.38 -25.45 0.45
CA ASP A 373 0.82 -24.11 0.18
C ASP A 373 1.50 -23.05 1.06
N SER A 374 1.83 -21.89 0.48
CA SER A 374 2.43 -20.73 1.16
C SER A 374 1.57 -20.13 2.27
N ALA A 375 0.28 -20.46 2.35
CA ALA A 375 -0.59 -20.09 3.45
C ALA A 375 -0.21 -20.78 4.78
N TRP A 376 0.50 -21.91 4.73
CA TRP A 376 1.02 -22.56 5.92
C TRP A 376 2.31 -21.87 6.38
N VAL A 377 2.34 -21.47 7.64
CA VAL A 377 3.42 -20.66 8.20
C VAL A 377 4.15 -21.39 9.33
N SER A 378 5.45 -21.12 9.45
CA SER A 378 6.29 -21.60 10.56
C SER A 378 6.05 -20.79 11.84
N SER A 379 6.64 -21.25 12.94
CA SER A 379 6.58 -20.59 14.25
C SER A 379 7.19 -19.18 14.23
N ALA A 380 8.27 -18.98 13.47
CA ALA A 380 8.93 -17.69 13.33
C ALA A 380 8.03 -16.67 12.62
N SER A 381 7.32 -17.09 11.58
CA SER A 381 6.37 -16.24 10.86
C SER A 381 5.13 -15.94 11.68
N TRP A 382 4.66 -16.91 12.47
CA TRP A 382 3.61 -16.68 13.45
C TRP A 382 4.00 -15.64 14.50
N TYR A 383 5.25 -15.68 15.00
CA TYR A 383 5.78 -14.66 15.90
C TYR A 383 5.77 -13.26 15.27
N PHE A 384 6.26 -13.10 14.03
CA PHE A 384 6.22 -11.79 13.36
C PHE A 384 4.78 -11.29 13.16
N LEU A 385 3.85 -12.18 12.82
CA LEU A 385 2.43 -11.83 12.70
C LEU A 385 1.86 -11.36 14.05
N CYS A 386 2.16 -12.06 15.15
CA CYS A 386 1.77 -11.64 16.49
C CYS A 386 2.35 -10.28 16.85
N MET A 387 3.63 -10.04 16.53
CA MET A 387 4.30 -8.79 16.88
C MET A 387 3.67 -7.58 16.18
N PHE A 388 3.28 -7.69 14.91
CA PHE A 388 2.55 -6.62 14.21
C PHE A 388 1.06 -6.54 14.62
N GLY A 389 0.42 -7.68 14.88
CA GLY A 389 -1.01 -7.76 15.20
C GLY A 389 -1.38 -7.35 16.62
N LEU A 390 -0.47 -7.47 17.59
CA LEU A 390 -0.70 -7.11 18.99
C LEU A 390 -0.67 -5.60 19.26
N ARG A 391 -0.38 -4.77 18.24
CA ARG A 391 -0.30 -3.30 18.34
C ARG A 391 -1.52 -2.68 19.03
N SER A 392 -2.71 -2.94 18.50
CA SER A 392 -3.94 -2.36 19.03
C SER A 392 -4.23 -2.83 20.46
N ILE A 393 -3.77 -4.03 20.81
CA ILE A 393 -3.91 -4.59 22.17
C ILE A 393 -2.98 -3.86 23.13
N TYR A 394 -1.74 -3.53 22.74
CA TYR A 394 -0.86 -2.71 23.56
C TYR A 394 -1.46 -1.32 23.80
N THR A 395 -2.05 -0.69 22.78
CA THR A 395 -2.72 0.61 22.96
C THR A 395 -3.89 0.53 23.95
N LEU A 396 -4.64 -0.57 23.93
CA LEU A 396 -5.76 -0.77 24.86
C LEU A 396 -5.29 -1.00 26.31
N VAL A 397 -4.18 -1.71 26.51
CA VAL A 397 -3.68 -2.07 27.85
C VAL A 397 -2.78 -0.99 28.46
N LEU A 398 -1.94 -0.34 27.65
CA LEU A 398 -0.89 0.59 28.08
C LEU A 398 -1.16 2.06 27.72
N GLY A 399 -2.20 2.34 26.93
CA GLY A 399 -2.53 3.69 26.45
C GLY A 399 -1.87 4.08 25.12
N GLU A 400 -2.14 5.29 24.63
CA GLU A 400 -1.71 5.78 23.30
C GLU A 400 -0.21 6.06 23.22
N GLU A 401 0.44 6.45 24.32
CA GLU A 401 1.89 6.70 24.40
C GLU A 401 2.68 5.46 24.83
N ASN A 402 2.34 4.29 24.28
CA ASN A 402 3.06 3.08 24.62
C ASN A 402 4.33 2.89 23.78
N GLU A 403 5.46 2.78 24.47
CA GLU A 403 6.73 2.27 23.94
C GLU A 403 6.69 0.75 23.63
N ALA A 404 5.51 0.12 23.49
CA ALA A 404 5.36 -1.29 23.10
C ALA A 404 5.09 -1.46 21.59
N ASP A 405 4.60 -0.42 20.91
CA ASP A 405 4.43 -0.39 19.45
C ASP A 405 5.79 -0.32 18.74
N GLN A 406 6.10 -1.36 17.95
CA GLN A 406 7.35 -1.48 17.16
C GLN A 406 7.19 -0.97 15.72
N SER A 407 5.95 -0.83 15.27
CA SER A 407 5.62 -0.64 13.86
C SER A 407 6.03 0.74 13.38
N LYS A 408 5.81 1.78 14.21
CA LYS A 408 6.20 3.16 13.87
C LYS A 408 7.71 3.30 13.67
N ALA A 409 8.52 2.80 14.61
CA ALA A 409 9.98 2.85 14.50
C ALA A 409 10.52 2.06 13.29
N MET A 410 9.89 0.92 12.95
CA MET A 410 10.28 0.09 11.81
C MET A 410 9.83 0.69 10.48
N GLU A 411 8.64 1.29 10.43
CA GLU A 411 8.10 2.05 9.30
C GLU A 411 8.98 3.28 9.01
N ASP A 412 9.36 4.03 10.06
CA ASP A 412 10.27 5.17 9.96
C ASP A 412 11.67 4.75 9.48
N GLN A 413 12.14 3.56 9.84
CA GLN A 413 13.43 3.04 9.40
C GLN A 413 13.39 2.51 7.96
N MET A 414 12.32 1.82 7.55
CA MET A 414 12.16 1.31 6.18
C MET A 414 11.89 2.39 5.15
N THR A 415 11.17 3.45 5.56
CA THR A 415 10.89 4.61 4.70
C THR A 415 12.08 5.58 4.61
N GLY A 416 13.16 5.35 5.37
CA GLY A 416 14.29 6.27 5.49
C GLY A 416 13.93 7.56 6.26
N ALA A 417 12.72 7.65 6.83
CA ALA A 417 12.25 8.80 7.60
C ALA A 417 12.95 8.93 8.96
N ALA A 418 13.65 7.90 9.44
CA ALA A 418 14.55 7.98 10.60
C ALA A 418 15.73 8.94 10.39
N ILE A 419 15.98 9.37 9.14
CA ILE A 419 16.84 10.51 8.81
C ILE A 419 15.95 11.71 8.47
N SER A 420 14.99 12.05 9.33
CA SER A 420 14.56 13.43 9.40
C SER A 420 15.77 14.21 9.89
N PRO A 421 16.42 15.05 9.06
CA PRO A 421 17.50 15.88 9.57
C PRO A 421 16.89 16.68 10.70
N GLN A 422 17.40 16.53 11.92
CA GLN A 422 17.15 17.49 12.98
C GLN A 422 17.39 18.85 12.32
N GLN A 423 16.30 19.59 12.10
CA GLN A 423 16.33 20.83 11.34
C GLN A 423 17.44 21.66 11.96
N ASP A 424 18.48 21.96 11.18
CA ASP A 424 19.56 22.81 11.63
C ASP A 424 18.90 24.05 12.26
N PRO A 425 19.15 24.36 13.55
CA PRO A 425 18.45 25.43 14.25
C PRO A 425 18.47 26.72 13.43
N LYS A 426 19.59 26.97 12.73
CA LYS A 426 19.74 28.10 11.79
C LYS A 426 18.75 28.10 10.64
N ALA A 427 18.54 26.94 10.01
CA ALA A 427 17.58 26.81 8.92
C ALA A 427 16.15 27.04 9.41
N ALA A 428 15.81 26.54 10.61
CA ALA A 428 14.52 26.77 11.24
C ALA A 428 14.29 28.27 11.55
N PHE A 429 15.30 28.95 12.11
CA PHE A 429 15.23 30.40 12.36
C PHE A 429 15.10 31.20 11.08
N LYS A 430 15.86 30.86 10.03
CA LYS A 430 15.80 31.54 8.74
C LYS A 430 14.42 31.39 8.08
N ALA A 431 13.89 30.18 8.05
CA ALA A 431 12.57 29.90 7.48
C ALA A 431 11.46 30.69 8.21
N GLU A 432 11.49 30.74 9.55
CA GLU A 432 10.50 31.52 10.30
C GLU A 432 10.67 33.03 10.13
N TRP A 433 11.91 33.52 10.00
CA TRP A 433 12.16 34.94 9.74
C TRP A 433 11.62 35.36 8.38
N GLU A 434 11.89 34.60 7.32
CA GLU A 434 11.36 34.85 5.98
C GLU A 434 9.83 34.80 5.97
N ALA A 435 9.24 33.80 6.62
CA ALA A 435 7.79 33.66 6.73
C ALA A 435 7.13 34.83 7.48
N LEU A 436 7.76 35.34 8.54
CA LEU A 436 7.23 36.46 9.32
C LEU A 436 7.40 37.81 8.58
N GLN A 437 8.43 37.96 7.75
CA GLN A 437 8.63 39.15 6.90
C GLN A 437 7.59 39.24 5.77
N MET A 438 7.27 38.11 5.13
CA MET A 438 6.25 38.06 4.08
C MET A 438 4.82 38.22 4.61
N TYR A 439 4.61 38.04 5.92
CA TYR A 439 3.28 38.09 6.51
C TYR A 439 2.72 39.52 6.53
N GLN A 440 1.57 39.71 5.89
CA GLN A 440 0.79 40.93 5.95
C GLN A 440 -0.27 40.85 7.05
N HIS A 441 -0.21 41.79 7.98
CA HIS A 441 -1.21 41.87 9.03
C HIS A 441 -2.55 42.36 8.50
N GLN A 442 -3.58 41.53 8.68
CA GLN A 442 -4.98 41.88 8.54
C GLN A 442 -5.63 41.88 9.92
N PHE A 443 -6.20 43.00 10.33
CA PHE A 443 -6.88 43.11 11.62
C PHE A 443 -8.30 42.55 11.46
N ALA A 444 -8.65 41.58 12.30
CA ALA A 444 -9.89 40.80 12.17
C ALA A 444 -11.07 41.35 13.00
N LEU A 445 -10.78 42.24 13.94
CA LEU A 445 -11.76 42.99 14.75
C LEU A 445 -11.89 44.41 14.19
#